data_AF-A0A429MT55-F1
#
_entry.id   AF-A0A429MT55-F1
#
_cell.length_a   1.000
_cell.length_b   1.000
_cell.length_c   1.000
_cell.angle_alpha   90.00
_cell.angle_beta   90.00
_cell.angle_gamma   90.00
#
_symmetry.space_group_name_H-M   'P 1'
#
loop_
_entity.id
_entity.type
_entity.pdbx_description
1 polymer ?
#
loop_
_entity_poly.entity_id
_entity_poly.type
_entity_poly.pdbx_seq_one_letter_code
_entity_poly.pdbx_strand_id
1 'polypeptide(L)'
;QLAYSLMFEPVDSTVEHERFRVKQLIKQSIKKILADGNASGEFVLDDLNTAALCVVGAMTYVVVEPLDPAQNTKFDHAYKDYFSKQIADFCVDAVQKK
;
A
#
# COMPACT_ATOMS: atom_id res chain seq x y z
N GLN A 1 2.96 -1.92 -20.05
CA GLN A 1 2.40 -0.57 -20.29
C GLN A 1 0.90 -0.44 -20.04
N LEU A 2 0.06 -1.50 -20.09
CA LEU A 2 -1.40 -1.40 -19.84
C LEU A 2 -1.81 -1.13 -18.38
N ALA A 3 -0.96 -1.44 -17.39
CA ALA A 3 -1.33 -1.28 -15.98
C ALA A 3 -1.30 0.19 -15.49
N TYR A 4 -0.48 1.05 -16.10
CA TYR A 4 -0.47 2.50 -15.80
C TYR A 4 -1.79 3.16 -16.24
N SER A 5 -2.34 2.74 -17.38
CA SER A 5 -3.66 3.20 -17.86
C SER A 5 -4.78 2.90 -16.86
N LEU A 6 -4.74 1.77 -16.15
CA LEU A 6 -5.83 1.41 -15.27
C LEU A 6 -5.89 2.28 -14.00
N MET A 7 -4.80 2.81 -13.48
CA MET A 7 -4.83 3.59 -12.23
C MET A 7 -5.30 5.04 -12.42
N PHE A 8 -5.15 5.60 -13.62
CA PHE A 8 -5.30 7.06 -13.85
C PHE A 8 -6.19 7.45 -15.04
N GLU A 9 -6.67 6.50 -15.84
CA GLU A 9 -7.63 6.80 -16.90
C GLU A 9 -9.04 7.05 -16.31
N PRO A 10 -9.83 7.98 -16.88
CA PRO A 10 -11.22 8.18 -16.48
C PRO A 10 -11.99 6.87 -16.63
N VAL A 11 -12.41 6.30 -15.51
CA VAL A 11 -13.23 5.08 -15.47
C VAL A 11 -14.66 5.45 -15.06
N ASP A 12 -15.61 4.61 -15.47
CA ASP A 12 -17.01 4.76 -15.10
C ASP A 12 -17.16 4.89 -13.58
N SER A 13 -18.12 5.72 -13.15
CA SER A 13 -18.38 5.98 -11.73
C SER A 13 -18.58 4.71 -10.91
N THR A 14 -19.15 3.64 -11.48
CA THR A 14 -19.34 2.35 -10.82
C THR A 14 -18.02 1.69 -10.48
N VAL A 15 -17.03 1.78 -11.38
CA VAL A 15 -15.68 1.22 -11.17
C VAL A 15 -14.94 1.99 -10.10
N GLU A 16 -15.08 3.31 -10.06
CA GLU A 16 -14.49 4.13 -8.99
C GLU A 16 -15.08 3.82 -7.61
N HIS A 17 -16.40 3.62 -7.53
CA HIS A 17 -17.04 3.19 -6.29
C HIS A 17 -16.50 1.83 -5.81
N GLU A 18 -16.34 0.86 -6.71
CA GLU A 18 -15.79 -0.45 -6.34
C GLU A 18 -14.32 -0.37 -5.94
N ARG A 19 -13.51 0.46 -6.60
CA ARG A 19 -12.12 0.74 -6.18
C ARG A 19 -12.05 1.35 -4.80
N PHE A 20 -12.91 2.31 -4.52
CA PHE A 20 -13.01 2.90 -3.19
C PHE A 20 -13.41 1.82 -2.16
N ARG A 21 -14.43 1.01 -2.46
CA ARG A 21 -14.90 -0.08 -1.60
C ARG A 21 -13.79 -1.08 -1.28
N VAL A 22 -13.05 -1.54 -2.28
CA VAL A 22 -11.91 -2.46 -2.09
C VAL A 22 -10.85 -1.83 -1.20
N LYS A 23 -10.47 -0.57 -1.44
CA LYS A 23 -9.51 0.16 -0.58
C LYS A 23 -10.00 0.26 0.86
N GLN A 24 -11.31 0.49 1.07
CA GLN A 24 -11.89 0.49 2.42
C GLN A 24 -11.81 -0.88 3.08
N LEU A 25 -12.10 -1.97 2.35
CA LEU A 25 -11.99 -3.34 2.90
C LEU A 25 -10.56 -3.68 3.30
N ILE A 26 -9.58 -3.39 2.44
CA ILE A 26 -8.16 -3.60 2.74
C ILE A 26 -7.76 -2.76 3.97
N LYS A 27 -8.17 -1.49 4.05
CA LYS A 27 -7.92 -0.63 5.21
C LYS A 27 -8.44 -1.25 6.51
N GLN A 28 -9.62 -1.87 6.51
CA GLN A 28 -10.15 -2.50 7.72
C GLN A 28 -9.29 -3.69 8.16
N SER A 29 -8.81 -4.52 7.21
CA SER A 29 -7.89 -5.61 7.52
C SER A 29 -6.56 -5.10 8.08
N ILE A 30 -5.97 -4.07 7.47
CA ILE A 30 -4.72 -3.45 7.98
C ILE A 30 -4.95 -2.85 9.36
N LYS A 31 -6.04 -2.12 9.58
CA LYS A 31 -6.38 -1.52 10.88
C LYS A 31 -6.48 -2.59 11.97
N LYS A 32 -7.04 -3.77 11.66
CA LYS A 32 -7.09 -4.90 12.60
C LYS A 32 -5.69 -5.39 12.98
N ILE A 33 -4.81 -5.58 11.99
CA ILE A 33 -3.42 -5.99 12.24
C ILE A 33 -2.69 -4.97 13.11
N LEU A 34 -2.84 -3.68 12.81
CA LEU A 34 -2.24 -2.60 13.61
C LEU A 34 -2.82 -2.56 15.04
N ALA A 35 -4.11 -2.80 15.20
CA ALA A 35 -4.74 -2.86 16.52
C ALA A 35 -4.19 -4.03 17.35
N ASP A 36 -4.05 -5.21 16.73
CA ASP A 36 -3.52 -6.41 17.38
C ASP A 36 -2.06 -6.18 17.81
N GLY A 37 -1.23 -5.58 16.95
CA GLY A 37 0.18 -5.26 17.28
C GLY A 37 0.33 -4.11 18.31
N ASN A 38 -0.59 -3.14 18.32
CA ASN A 38 -0.61 -2.10 19.36
C ASN A 38 -1.05 -2.68 20.72
N ALA A 39 -1.94 -3.68 20.72
CA ALA A 39 -2.36 -4.39 21.92
C ALA A 39 -1.27 -5.33 22.48
N SER A 40 -0.45 -5.94 21.61
CA SER A 40 0.71 -6.73 22.04
C SER A 40 1.92 -5.88 22.46
N GLY A 41 1.90 -4.57 22.16
CA GLY A 41 2.97 -3.63 22.47
C GLY A 41 4.12 -3.63 21.45
N GLU A 42 3.95 -4.32 20.32
CA GLU A 42 4.88 -4.31 19.18
C GLU A 42 4.84 -2.97 18.42
N PHE A 43 3.66 -2.36 18.36
CA PHE A 43 3.44 -1.04 17.74
C PHE A 43 3.08 0.03 18.77
N VAL A 44 3.37 1.29 18.44
CA VAL A 44 2.94 2.45 19.23
C VAL A 44 2.26 3.45 18.30
N LEU A 45 0.93 3.39 18.27
CA LEU A 45 0.11 4.18 17.35
C LEU A 45 -0.98 4.94 18.11
N ASP A 46 -1.01 6.26 17.93
CA ASP A 46 -2.05 7.13 18.49
C ASP A 46 -3.38 6.99 17.71
N ASP A 47 -3.30 6.94 16.38
CA ASP A 47 -4.47 6.76 15.50
C ASP A 47 -4.26 5.62 14.50
N LEU A 48 -4.86 4.47 14.85
CA LEU A 48 -4.89 3.26 14.02
C LEU A 48 -5.53 3.49 12.65
N ASN A 49 -6.50 4.39 12.53
CA ASN A 49 -7.17 4.64 11.26
C ASN A 49 -6.27 5.42 10.30
N THR A 50 -5.60 6.47 10.78
CA THR A 50 -4.65 7.24 9.98
C THR A 50 -3.47 6.35 9.55
N ALA A 51 -2.89 5.57 10.47
CA ALA A 51 -1.82 4.63 10.14
C ALA A 51 -2.25 3.62 9.07
N ALA A 52 -3.44 3.03 9.19
CA ALA A 52 -3.96 2.10 8.19
C ALA A 52 -4.17 2.75 6.82
N LEU A 53 -4.66 4.00 6.77
CA LEU A 53 -4.80 4.76 5.52
C LEU A 53 -3.44 5.01 4.86
N CYS A 54 -2.42 5.39 5.64
CA CYS A 54 -1.07 5.61 5.13
C CYS A 54 -0.46 4.32 4.55
N VAL A 55 -0.59 3.19 5.24
CA VAL A 55 -0.10 1.88 4.75
C VAL A 55 -0.80 1.49 3.44
N VAL A 56 -2.14 1.58 3.38
CA VAL A 56 -2.88 1.28 2.14
C VAL A 56 -2.50 2.24 1.02
N GLY A 57 -2.31 3.52 1.31
CA GLY A 57 -1.84 4.51 0.35
C GLY A 57 -0.47 4.16 -0.22
N ALA A 58 0.50 3.86 0.65
CA ALA A 58 1.83 3.43 0.25
C ALA A 58 1.75 2.18 -0.62
N MET A 59 1.13 1.09 -0.14
CA MET A 59 1.01 -0.17 -0.88
C MET A 59 0.33 -0.04 -2.26
N THR A 60 -0.63 0.89 -2.41
CA THR A 60 -1.37 1.05 -3.66
C THR A 60 -0.72 2.03 -4.64
N TYR A 61 0.04 3.01 -4.16
CA TYR A 61 0.63 4.04 -5.01
C TYR A 61 2.04 3.70 -5.46
N VAL A 62 2.87 3.14 -4.59
CA VAL A 62 4.27 2.82 -4.91
C VAL A 62 4.43 1.86 -6.09
N VAL A 63 3.43 1.01 -6.32
CA VAL A 63 3.41 0.07 -7.47
C VAL A 63 3.27 0.76 -8.82
N VAL A 64 3.03 2.08 -8.85
CA VAL A 64 3.01 2.90 -10.07
C VAL A 64 4.42 3.11 -10.62
N GLU A 65 5.44 3.26 -9.77
CA GLU A 65 6.84 3.44 -10.18
C GLU A 65 7.34 2.29 -11.11
N PRO A 66 7.13 1.00 -10.78
CA PRO A 66 7.40 -0.12 -11.69
C PRO A 66 6.79 -0.04 -13.09
N LEU A 67 5.72 0.73 -13.23
CA LEU A 67 4.92 0.80 -14.45
C LEU A 67 5.36 1.96 -15.35
N ASP A 68 6.24 2.83 -14.87
CA ASP A 68 6.79 3.95 -15.63
C ASP A 68 7.66 3.44 -16.79
N PRO A 69 7.26 3.68 -18.06
CA PRO A 69 8.04 3.24 -19.21
C PRO A 69 9.39 3.95 -19.36
N ALA A 70 9.65 5.03 -18.63
CA ALA A 70 10.94 5.70 -18.60
C ALA A 70 11.97 4.98 -17.71
N GLN A 71 11.55 4.00 -16.90
CA GLN A 71 12.48 3.16 -16.14
C GLN A 71 13.23 2.21 -17.07
N ASN A 72 14.57 2.33 -17.09
CA ASN A 72 15.46 1.36 -17.75
C ASN A 72 15.70 0.09 -16.91
N THR A 73 15.06 -0.02 -15.75
CA THR A 73 15.22 -1.14 -14.83
C THR A 73 14.32 -2.31 -15.27
N LYS A 74 14.90 -3.49 -15.48
CA LYS A 74 14.11 -4.71 -15.72
C LYS A 74 13.43 -5.13 -14.41
N PHE A 75 12.11 -5.12 -14.40
CA PHE A 75 11.27 -5.59 -13.28
C PHE A 75 11.23 -7.12 -13.21
N ASP A 76 12.39 -7.75 -13.04
CA ASP A 76 12.52 -9.20 -12.84
C ASP A 76 12.08 -9.63 -11.44
N HIS A 77 12.10 -10.95 -11.17
CA HIS A 77 11.66 -11.49 -9.89
C HIS A 77 12.47 -10.96 -8.70
N ALA A 78 13.80 -10.88 -8.84
CA ALA A 78 14.68 -10.43 -7.76
C ALA A 78 14.42 -8.95 -7.41
N TYR A 79 14.23 -8.10 -8.43
CA TYR A 79 13.89 -6.70 -8.21
C TYR A 79 12.51 -6.52 -7.54
N LYS A 80 11.50 -7.30 -7.95
CA LYS A 80 10.16 -7.25 -7.33
C LYS A 80 10.18 -7.60 -5.85
N ASP A 81 10.93 -8.63 -5.48
CA ASP A 81 11.05 -9.06 -4.08
C ASP A 81 11.76 -7.98 -3.26
N TYR A 82 12.86 -7.44 -3.79
CA TYR A 82 13.58 -6.32 -3.17
C TYR A 82 12.69 -5.08 -2.99
N PHE A 83 11.96 -4.68 -4.03
CA PHE A 83 11.07 -3.53 -4.02
C PHE A 83 9.93 -3.70 -3.01
N SER A 84 9.27 -4.87 -3.03
CA SER A 84 8.20 -5.20 -2.09
C SER A 84 8.70 -5.19 -0.64
N LYS A 85 9.91 -5.71 -0.41
CA LYS A 85 10.55 -5.67 0.92
C LYS A 85 10.80 -4.24 1.38
N GLN A 86 11.34 -3.36 0.54
CA GLN A 86 11.57 -1.96 0.92
C GLN A 86 10.28 -1.24 1.33
N ILE A 87 9.17 -1.48 0.62
CA ILE A 87 7.87 -0.88 0.95
C ILE A 87 7.37 -1.43 2.29
N ALA A 88 7.50 -2.73 2.51
CA ALA A 88 7.10 -3.36 3.76
C ALA A 88 7.92 -2.82 4.94
N ASP A 89 9.25 -2.77 4.79
CA ASP A 89 10.17 -2.24 5.80
C ASP A 89 9.83 -0.77 6.12
N PHE A 90 9.59 0.08 5.11
CA PHE A 90 9.13 1.46 5.30
C PHE A 90 7.81 1.56 6.11
N CYS A 91 6.83 0.71 5.79
CA CYS A 91 5.55 0.70 6.50
C CYS A 91 5.70 0.24 7.96
N VAL A 92 6.54 -0.78 8.20
CA VAL A 92 6.81 -1.32 9.54
C VAL A 92 7.58 -0.30 10.38
N ASP A 93 8.60 0.33 9.81
CA ASP A 93 9.41 1.35 10.49
C ASP A 93 8.58 2.55 10.95
N ALA A 94 7.51 2.87 10.23
CA ALA A 94 6.59 3.95 10.57
C ALA A 94 5.68 3.63 11.77
N VAL A 95 5.50 2.36 12.13
CA VAL A 95 4.55 1.92 13.18
C VAL A 95 5.22 1.22 14.37
N GLN A 96 6.45 0.77 14.21
CA GLN A 96 7.19 0.06 15.25
C GLN A 96 7.57 0.98 16.43
N LYS A 97 7.60 0.38 17.62
CA LYS A 97 8.13 1.05 18.81
C LYS A 97 9.64 1.27 18.66
N LYS A 98 10.10 2.51 18.86
CA LYS A 98 11.54 2.84 18.92
C LYS A 98 12.16 2.45 20.25
#